data_AF-A0A399NTK9-F1
#
_entry.id   AF-A0A399NTK9-F1
#
_cell.length_a   1.000
_cell.length_b   1.000
_cell.length_c   1.000
_cell.angle_alpha   90.00
_cell.angle_beta   90.00
_cell.angle_gamma   90.00
#
_symmetry.space_group_name_H-M   'P 1'
#
loop_
_entity.id
_entity.type
_entity.pdbx_description
1 polymer ?
#
loop_
_entity_poly.entity_id
_entity_poly.type
_entity_poly.pdbx_seq_one_letter_code
_entity_poly.pdbx_strand_id
1 'polypeptide(L)'
;RGRIQVPPAFDGDLDGALATSRELGLEGVVAKRVDAPYESGRRSSAWLKIKHHRAQEVVVGGWRPGPGSRSSGIGSLLVGVPGPDGLMYAGRVGTGLTERDLADALRRFRPLAR
;
A
#
# COMPACT_ATOMS: atom_id res chain seq x y z
N ARG A 1 22.91 -23.81 15.96
CA ARG A 1 21.55 -24.36 15.75
C ARG A 1 20.60 -23.18 15.54
N GLY A 2 20.08 -22.98 14.33
CA GLY A 2 19.12 -21.89 14.06
C GLY A 2 17.79 -22.16 14.73
N ARG A 3 17.14 -21.14 15.30
CA ARG A 3 15.80 -21.26 15.86
C ARG A 3 14.80 -21.26 14.70
N ILE A 4 14.01 -22.33 14.58
CA ILE A 4 12.81 -22.35 13.72
C ILE A 4 11.64 -21.89 14.59
N GLN A 5 10.85 -20.93 14.11
CA GLN A 5 9.59 -20.53 14.73
C GLN A 5 8.46 -20.76 13.73
N VAL A 6 7.44 -21.47 14.18
CA VAL A 6 6.20 -21.69 13.43
C VAL A 6 5.11 -20.92 14.18
N PRO A 7 4.56 -19.83 13.61
CA PRO A 7 3.45 -19.13 14.23
C PRO A 7 2.26 -20.06 14.41
N PRO A 8 1.57 -20.03 15.56
CA PRO A 8 0.37 -20.83 15.75
C PRO A 8 -0.72 -20.40 14.76
N ALA A 9 -1.56 -21.36 14.36
CA ALA A 9 -2.81 -21.03 13.69
C ALA A 9 -3.77 -20.36 14.71
N PHE A 10 -4.66 -19.53 14.19
CA PHE A 10 -5.76 -18.97 14.97
C PHE A 10 -7.02 -19.76 14.63
N ASP A 11 -7.57 -20.46 15.62
CA ASP A 11 -8.68 -21.40 15.42
C ASP A 11 -10.07 -20.77 15.69
N GLY A 12 -10.10 -19.47 16.00
CA GLY A 12 -11.33 -18.69 16.14
C GLY A 12 -11.90 -18.20 14.81
N ASP A 13 -12.78 -17.21 14.87
CA ASP A 13 -13.38 -16.61 13.68
C ASP A 13 -12.49 -15.54 13.02
N LEU A 14 -12.93 -15.04 11.87
CA LEU A 14 -12.20 -14.04 11.10
C LEU A 14 -12.07 -12.72 11.87
N ASP A 15 -13.10 -12.31 12.59
CA ASP A 15 -13.12 -11.03 13.31
C ASP A 15 -12.13 -11.06 14.47
N GLY A 16 -12.07 -12.15 15.23
CA GLY A 16 -11.07 -12.40 16.25
C GLY A 16 -9.65 -12.40 15.66
N ALA A 17 -9.45 -13.11 14.53
CA ALA A 17 -8.14 -13.15 13.87
C ALA A 17 -7.68 -11.75 13.42
N LEU A 18 -8.60 -10.94 12.88
CA LEU A 18 -8.32 -9.56 12.47
C LEU A 18 -8.04 -8.65 13.67
N ALA A 19 -8.80 -8.79 14.76
CA ALA A 19 -8.58 -8.03 15.99
C ALA A 19 -7.19 -8.33 16.58
N THR A 20 -6.83 -9.60 16.76
CA THR A 20 -5.49 -10.01 17.23
C THR A 20 -4.40 -9.54 16.27
N SER A 21 -4.62 -9.65 14.97
CA SER A 21 -3.68 -9.12 13.97
C SER A 21 -3.41 -7.62 14.13
N ARG A 22 -4.43 -6.83 14.49
CA ARG A 22 -4.26 -5.39 14.78
C ARG A 22 -3.50 -5.15 16.08
N GLU A 23 -3.84 -5.87 17.14
CA GLU A 23 -3.15 -5.75 18.45
C GLU A 23 -1.65 -6.06 18.32
N LEU A 24 -1.30 -7.03 17.48
CA LEU A 24 0.08 -7.40 17.18
C LEU A 24 0.76 -6.49 16.15
N GLY A 25 0.08 -5.48 15.61
CA GLY A 25 0.63 -4.56 14.60
C GLY A 25 0.98 -5.22 13.26
N LEU A 26 0.30 -6.32 12.92
CA LEU A 26 0.54 -7.06 11.67
C LEU A 26 -0.20 -6.40 10.49
N GLU A 27 0.23 -6.71 9.26
CA GLU A 27 -0.39 -6.20 8.02
C GLU A 27 -1.87 -6.62 7.87
N GLY A 28 -2.20 -7.80 8.41
CA GLY A 28 -3.47 -8.48 8.27
C GLY A 28 -3.34 -9.98 8.50
N VAL A 29 -4.28 -10.75 7.95
CA VAL A 29 -4.35 -12.21 8.09
C VAL A 29 -4.32 -12.91 6.73
N VAL A 30 -3.95 -14.20 6.73
CA VAL A 30 -4.12 -15.10 5.59
C VAL A 30 -5.08 -16.21 6.01
N ALA A 31 -6.32 -16.15 5.53
CA ALA A 31 -7.32 -17.18 5.76
C ALA A 31 -7.10 -18.32 4.76
N LYS A 32 -7.00 -19.55 5.26
CA LYS A 32 -6.75 -20.76 4.46
C LYS A 32 -7.87 -21.76 4.68
N ARG A 33 -8.47 -22.27 3.61
CA ARG A 33 -9.36 -23.42 3.69
C ARG A 33 -8.57 -24.64 4.15
N VAL A 34 -9.04 -25.27 5.23
CA VAL A 34 -8.37 -26.41 5.88
C VAL A 34 -8.33 -27.65 4.98
N ASP A 35 -9.35 -27.82 4.14
CA ASP A 35 -9.54 -28.97 3.26
C ASP A 35 -8.93 -28.80 1.85
N ALA A 36 -8.31 -27.65 1.57
CA ALA A 36 -7.78 -27.34 0.25
C ALA A 36 -6.36 -27.88 0.05
N PRO A 37 -6.05 -28.52 -1.10
CA PRO A 37 -4.68 -28.91 -1.43
C PRO A 37 -3.79 -27.69 -1.68
N TYR A 38 -2.48 -27.89 -1.57
CA TYR A 38 -1.51 -26.87 -1.95
C TYR A 38 -1.35 -26.80 -3.47
N GLU A 39 -1.54 -25.61 -4.06
CA GLU A 39 -1.48 -25.38 -5.51
C GLU A 39 -0.23 -24.57 -5.88
N SER A 40 0.87 -25.27 -6.21
CA SER A 40 2.16 -24.63 -6.52
C SER A 40 2.06 -23.67 -7.71
N GLY A 41 2.62 -22.47 -7.57
CA GLY A 41 2.68 -21.45 -8.62
C GLY A 41 1.33 -20.80 -8.96
N ARG A 42 0.25 -21.14 -8.26
CA ARG A 42 -1.10 -20.64 -8.56
C ARG A 42 -1.67 -19.77 -7.44
N ARG A 43 -2.38 -18.71 -7.85
CA ARG A 43 -3.25 -17.95 -6.95
C ARG A 43 -4.58 -18.71 -6.80
N SER A 44 -4.83 -19.25 -5.62
CA SER A 44 -6.06 -19.99 -5.30
C SER A 44 -6.99 -19.15 -4.42
N SER A 45 -8.30 -19.31 -4.60
CA SER A 45 -9.32 -18.72 -3.71
C SER A 45 -9.36 -19.42 -2.34
N ALA A 46 -8.70 -20.57 -2.20
CA ALA A 46 -8.55 -21.25 -0.92
C ALA A 46 -7.69 -20.48 0.08
N TRP A 47 -6.83 -19.56 -0.38
CA TRP A 47 -5.95 -18.74 0.45
C TRP A 47 -6.22 -17.26 0.19
N LEU A 48 -6.87 -16.59 1.15
CA LEU A 48 -7.26 -15.19 1.04
C LEU A 48 -6.40 -14.33 1.97
N LYS A 49 -5.68 -13.36 1.40
CA LYS A 49 -4.99 -12.32 2.18
C LYS A 49 -5.92 -11.16 2.44
N ILE A 50 -6.15 -10.86 3.71
CA ILE A 50 -7.09 -9.83 4.18
C ILE A 50 -6.26 -8.83 4.99
N LYS A 51 -6.15 -7.59 4.50
CA LYS A 51 -5.29 -6.55 5.08
C LYS A 51 -6.12 -5.48 5.79
N HIS A 52 -5.55 -4.86 6.84
CA HIS A 52 -6.20 -3.73 7.52
C HIS A 52 -6.25 -2.48 6.65
N HIS A 53 -5.17 -2.24 5.92
CA HIS A 53 -5.03 -1.08 5.05
C HIS A 53 -5.38 -1.45 3.61
N ARG A 54 -6.23 -0.63 3.00
CA ARG A 54 -6.45 -0.66 1.56
C ARG A 54 -5.32 0.09 0.87
N ALA A 55 -4.84 -0.46 -0.23
CA ALA A 55 -3.87 0.17 -1.09
C ALA A 55 -4.48 0.33 -2.48
N GLN A 56 -4.15 1.43 -3.15
CA GLN A 56 -4.57 1.71 -4.52
C GLN A 56 -3.35 2.18 -5.30
N GLU A 57 -3.11 1.56 -6.45
CA GLU A 57 -2.13 2.08 -7.40
C GLU A 57 -2.69 3.31 -8.11
N VAL A 58 -1.88 4.34 -8.23
CA VAL A 58 -2.28 5.64 -8.77
C VAL A 58 -1.22 6.20 -9.70
N VAL A 59 -1.65 7.04 -10.63
CA VAL A 59 -0.78 7.82 -11.50
C VAL A 59 -0.61 9.22 -10.91
N VAL A 60 0.63 9.71 -10.86
CA VAL A 60 0.92 11.10 -10.50
C VAL A 60 0.62 11.99 -11.70
N GLY A 61 -0.40 12.85 -11.56
CA GLY A 61 -0.79 13.82 -12.58
C GLY A 61 -0.16 15.21 -12.39
N GLY A 62 0.43 15.47 -11.22
CA GLY A 62 1.09 16.74 -10.91
C GLY A 62 1.55 16.82 -9.47
N TRP A 63 2.06 17.99 -9.05
CA TRP A 63 2.45 18.25 -7.68
C TRP A 63 2.15 19.69 -7.28
N ARG A 64 2.06 19.93 -5.97
CA ARG A 64 1.98 21.28 -5.41
C ARG A 64 3.25 21.62 -4.63
N PRO A 65 3.77 22.85 -4.73
CA PRO A 65 4.86 23.32 -3.89
C PRO A 65 4.57 23.22 -2.39
N GLY A 66 5.60 23.04 -1.59
CA GLY A 66 5.51 23.15 -0.13
C GLY A 66 5.34 24.61 0.34
N PRO A 67 4.89 24.84 1.58
CA PRO A 67 4.83 26.20 2.14
C PRO A 67 6.22 26.74 2.49
N GLY A 68 6.37 28.07 2.46
CA GLY A 68 7.54 28.78 2.98
C GLY A 68 8.87 28.38 2.34
N SER A 69 9.85 28.00 3.16
CA SER A 69 11.18 27.57 2.72
C SER A 69 11.17 26.31 1.84
N ARG A 70 10.06 25.56 1.79
CA ARG A 70 9.86 24.38 0.93
C ARG A 70 9.11 24.67 -0.37
N SER A 71 8.94 25.94 -0.73
CA SER A 71 8.29 26.37 -1.98
C SER A 71 9.02 25.95 -3.25
N SER A 72 10.30 25.60 -3.16
CA SER A 72 11.08 25.04 -4.27
C SER A 72 10.89 23.51 -4.45
N GLY A 73 10.28 22.84 -3.47
CA GLY A 73 10.12 21.39 -3.39
C GLY A 73 8.67 20.91 -3.57
N ILE A 74 8.47 19.60 -3.56
CA ILE A 74 7.13 18.99 -3.58
C ILE A 74 6.55 19.03 -2.15
N GLY A 75 5.41 19.68 -1.98
CA GLY A 75 4.61 19.61 -0.75
C GLY A 75 3.55 18.50 -0.78
N SER A 76 2.98 18.21 -1.95
CA SER A 76 2.09 17.07 -2.15
C SER A 76 2.01 16.65 -3.61
N LEU A 77 1.75 15.36 -3.85
CA LEU A 77 1.48 14.79 -5.16
C LEU A 77 -0.02 14.82 -5.44
N LEU A 78 -0.40 15.20 -6.65
CA LEU A 78 -1.76 15.10 -7.17
C LEU A 78 -1.86 13.76 -7.91
N VAL A 79 -2.76 12.90 -7.48
CA VAL A 79 -2.86 11.53 -7.99
C VAL A 79 -4.22 11.25 -8.60
N GLY A 80 -4.25 10.33 -9.55
CA GLY A 80 -5.48 9.89 -10.20
C GLY A 80 -5.41 8.44 -10.64
N VAL A 81 -6.58 7.88 -10.98
CA VAL A 81 -6.72 6.55 -11.55
C VAL A 81 -7.09 6.72 -13.03
N PRO A 82 -6.48 5.97 -13.97
CA PRO A 82 -6.89 6.03 -15.38
C PRO A 82 -8.38 5.72 -15.56
N GLY A 83 -9.08 6.59 -16.29
CA GLY A 83 -10.46 6.43 -16.71
C GLY A 83 -10.64 6.72 -18.20
N PRO A 84 -11.88 6.69 -18.72
CA PRO A 84 -12.17 6.82 -20.14
C PRO A 84 -11.61 8.11 -20.78
N ASP A 85 -11.72 9.23 -20.06
CA ASP A 85 -11.35 10.57 -20.55
C ASP A 85 -10.01 11.07 -19.97
N GLY A 86 -9.18 10.16 -19.45
CA GLY A 86 -7.90 10.48 -18.83
C GLY A 86 -7.87 10.19 -17.33
N LEU A 87 -7.08 10.95 -16.56
CA LEU A 87 -6.92 10.68 -15.13
C LEU A 87 -8.13 11.19 -14.33
N MET A 88 -8.82 10.26 -13.67
CA MET A 88 -9.82 10.58 -12.64
C MET A 88 -9.10 10.94 -11.36
N TYR A 89 -9.24 12.19 -10.91
CA TYR A 89 -8.55 12.67 -9.71
C TYR A 89 -8.96 11.87 -8.46
N ALA A 90 -7.96 11.33 -7.76
CA ALA A 90 -8.12 10.46 -6.59
C ALA A 90 -7.64 11.13 -5.29
N GLY A 91 -7.26 12.42 -5.35
CA GLY A 91 -6.83 13.21 -4.21
C GLY A 91 -5.36 13.61 -4.24
N ARG A 92 -4.87 14.07 -3.09
CA ARG A 92 -3.47 14.49 -2.90
C ARG A 92 -2.79 13.66 -1.83
N VAL A 93 -1.52 13.35 -2.03
CA VAL A 93 -0.67 12.61 -1.08
C VAL A 93 0.43 13.55 -0.58
N GLY A 94 0.44 13.82 0.72
CA GLY A 94 1.41 14.74 1.37
C GLY A 94 2.14 14.13 2.56
N THR A 95 1.89 12.85 2.88
CA THR A 95 2.50 12.13 4.00
C THR A 95 3.12 10.82 3.51
N GLY A 96 4.03 10.24 4.29
CA GLY A 96 4.67 8.95 3.95
C GLY A 96 5.79 9.04 2.91
N LEU A 97 6.18 10.26 2.50
CA LEU A 97 7.32 10.52 1.62
C LEU A 97 8.41 11.24 2.41
N THR A 98 9.63 10.72 2.32
CA THR A 98 10.79 11.38 2.93
C THR A 98 11.24 12.57 2.06
N GLU A 99 12.02 13.49 2.62
CA GLU A 99 12.61 14.59 1.85
C GLU A 99 13.48 14.07 0.68
N ARG A 100 14.10 12.90 0.84
CA ARG A 100 14.84 12.22 -0.23
C ARG A 100 13.91 11.76 -1.37
N ASP A 101 12.76 11.18 -1.03
CA ASP A 101 11.78 10.73 -2.02
C ASP A 101 11.21 11.92 -2.80
N LEU A 102 10.91 13.01 -2.11
CA LEU A 102 10.40 14.25 -2.71
C LEU A 102 11.42 14.90 -3.64
N ALA A 103 12.71 14.90 -3.27
CA ALA A 103 13.77 15.40 -4.12
C ALA A 103 13.99 14.54 -5.38
N ASP A 104 13.95 13.21 -5.26
CA ASP A 104 14.02 12.29 -6.42
C ASP A 104 12.81 12.47 -7.35
N ALA A 105 11.60 12.50 -6.78
CA ALA A 105 10.37 12.72 -7.49
C ALA A 105 10.42 14.05 -8.27
N LEU A 106 10.84 15.15 -7.63
CA LEU A 106 10.95 16.44 -8.30
C LEU A 106 11.95 16.43 -9.45
N ARG A 107 13.10 15.78 -9.29
CA ARG A 107 14.09 15.61 -10.37
C ARG A 107 13.48 14.84 -11.57
N ARG A 108 12.69 13.81 -11.31
CA ARG A 108 12.04 12.99 -12.35
C ARG A 108 10.84 13.69 -13.00
N PHE A 109 10.12 14.52 -12.26
CA PHE A 109 8.89 15.16 -12.73
C PHE A 109 9.14 16.50 -13.42
N ARG A 110 10.19 17.25 -13.06
CA ARG A 110 10.54 18.52 -13.71
C ARG A 110 10.59 18.44 -15.24
N PRO A 111 11.21 17.42 -15.87
CA PRO A 111 11.22 17.29 -17.33
C PRO A 111 9.85 16.96 -17.96
N LEU A 112 8.89 16.48 -17.16
CA LEU A 112 7.55 16.12 -17.60
C LEU A 112 6.54 17.26 -17.40
N ALA A 113 6.94 18.33 -16.70
CA ALA A 113 6.11 19.51 -16.52
C ALA A 113 5.86 20.19 -17.87
N ARG A 114 4.60 20.50 -18.16
CA ARG A 114 4.19 21.27 -19.34
C ARG A 114 3.81 22.68 -18.94
#